data_AF-A0A2N5YMG3-F1
#
_entry.id   AF-A0A2N5YMG3-F1
#
_cell.length_a   1.000
_cell.length_b   1.000
_cell.length_c   1.000
_cell.angle_alpha   90.00
_cell.angle_beta   90.00
_cell.angle_gamma   90.00
#
_symmetry.space_group_name_H-M   'P 1'
#
loop_
_entity.id
_entity.type
_entity.pdbx_description
1 polymer ?
#
loop_
_entity_poly.entity_id
_entity_poly.type
_entity_poly.pdbx_seq_one_letter_code
_entity_poly.pdbx_strand_id
1 'polypeptide(L)'
;MDENPSEHYKYYWHAKTEKGGRIIKCSMGLSFLYMPFFLMAHGYAIIFDYNTNGFSSPYRFFLLMSSLFYYAIGLIYLRKFLKNYFKDKIIAFTLLSIALGTNIIFYTAVRSCMSHAYTFSLFALFLYFSYKWHKNPSIKSTIIIGLLAGLISLVRPTNLLIIIVFALWNVQSFTDFTHRIVWFVKKYPLIILMIISFLLVWIPQLLYWKTISGDWFFYSYQDEGFFFTSPAIIKGLFGFRNGWLLYTPIMIFALVGLFFLRKKLSIFRVPIIGFTILNIYIILSWWCWWYNGYGNRAFIESYSVLSIPLAAFYTRISQKRWLSVLIAGIVLILISLNIFQTYQRKKGIMSSDSMTK
;
A
#
# COMPACT_ATOMS: atom_id res chain seq x y z
N MET A 1 -13.03 -29.49 10.59
CA MET A 1 -13.67 -28.19 10.95
C MET A 1 -14.30 -27.56 9.70
N ASP A 2 -15.04 -28.35 8.93
CA ASP A 2 -15.65 -27.96 7.65
C ASP A 2 -17.09 -28.47 7.64
N GLU A 3 -17.96 -27.98 8.52
CA GLU A 3 -19.35 -28.48 8.56
C GLU A 3 -20.26 -27.45 9.24
N ASN A 4 -20.68 -26.43 8.46
CA ASN A 4 -22.05 -25.87 8.44
C ASN A 4 -22.06 -24.54 7.63
N PRO A 5 -22.68 -24.50 6.43
CA PRO A 5 -22.80 -23.28 5.62
C PRO A 5 -23.45 -22.09 6.35
N SER A 6 -24.30 -22.36 7.34
CA SER A 6 -24.93 -21.31 8.16
C SER A 6 -23.93 -20.57 9.08
N GLU A 7 -22.78 -21.17 9.39
CA GLU A 7 -21.71 -20.44 10.08
C GLU A 7 -21.05 -19.40 9.16
N HIS A 8 -21.01 -19.64 7.85
CA HIS A 8 -20.40 -18.72 6.89
C HIS A 8 -21.19 -17.40 6.73
N TYR A 9 -22.50 -17.41 6.97
CA TYR A 9 -23.33 -16.19 6.97
C TYR A 9 -22.87 -15.15 8.01
N LYS A 10 -22.25 -15.58 9.12
CA LYS A 10 -21.67 -14.67 10.13
C LYS A 10 -20.46 -13.89 9.62
N TYR A 11 -19.90 -14.24 8.46
CA TYR A 11 -18.68 -13.63 7.90
C TYR A 11 -18.94 -12.67 6.73
N TYR A 12 -20.20 -12.48 6.31
CA TYR A 12 -20.57 -11.54 5.24
C TYR A 12 -21.13 -10.23 5.78
N TRP A 13 -20.25 -9.24 5.95
CA TRP A 13 -20.69 -7.86 6.22
C TRP A 13 -21.11 -7.16 4.93
N HIS A 14 -22.41 -7.20 4.66
CA HIS A 14 -23.05 -6.38 3.66
C HIS A 14 -23.83 -5.25 4.34
N ALA A 15 -23.74 -4.04 3.79
CA ALA A 15 -24.70 -3.00 4.08
C ALA A 15 -25.97 -3.25 3.25
N LYS A 16 -27.11 -2.76 3.72
CA LYS A 16 -28.34 -2.72 2.94
C LYS A 16 -28.44 -1.35 2.26
N THR A 17 -28.77 -1.34 0.97
CA THR A 17 -29.13 -0.10 0.27
C THR A 17 -30.58 0.27 0.60
N GLU A 18 -30.97 1.52 0.36
CA GLU A 18 -32.37 1.98 0.55
C GLU A 18 -33.37 1.14 -0.27
N LYS A 19 -32.93 0.60 -1.41
CA LYS A 19 -33.71 -0.28 -2.28
C LYS A 19 -33.66 -1.77 -1.88
N GLY A 20 -33.11 -2.09 -0.70
CA GLY A 20 -33.04 -3.45 -0.15
C GLY A 20 -31.91 -4.33 -0.72
N GLY A 21 -31.08 -3.80 -1.63
CA GLY A 21 -29.91 -4.48 -2.18
C GLY A 21 -28.82 -4.72 -1.13
N ARG A 22 -28.05 -5.81 -1.25
CA ARG A 22 -26.93 -6.13 -0.35
C ARG A 22 -25.62 -5.69 -0.96
N ILE A 23 -24.98 -4.69 -0.37
CA ILE A 23 -23.73 -4.12 -0.89
C ILE A 23 -22.54 -4.44 0.02
N ILE A 24 -21.43 -4.88 -0.57
CA ILE A 24 -20.18 -5.08 0.14
C ILE A 24 -19.57 -3.70 0.42
N LYS A 25 -19.16 -3.47 1.69
CA LYS A 25 -18.60 -2.19 2.13
C LYS A 25 -17.36 -1.77 1.34
N CYS A 26 -16.46 -2.71 1.07
CA CYS A 26 -15.24 -2.45 0.31
C CYS A 26 -15.45 -2.68 -1.18
N SER A 27 -14.72 -1.93 -2.00
CA SER A 27 -14.65 -2.13 -3.45
C SER A 27 -13.94 -3.45 -3.81
N MET A 28 -14.16 -3.92 -5.03
CA MET A 28 -13.71 -5.23 -5.53
C MET A 28 -12.23 -5.28 -5.93
N GLY A 29 -11.42 -4.26 -5.61
CA GLY A 29 -10.02 -4.20 -6.02
C GLY A 29 -9.19 -5.40 -5.54
N LEU A 30 -9.45 -5.91 -4.33
CA LEU A 30 -8.80 -7.13 -3.85
C LEU A 30 -9.30 -8.38 -4.57
N SER A 31 -10.56 -8.43 -4.98
CA SER A 31 -11.11 -9.55 -5.73
C SER A 31 -10.35 -9.77 -7.05
N PHE A 32 -9.95 -8.71 -7.76
CA PHE A 32 -9.09 -8.82 -8.94
C PHE A 32 -7.73 -9.48 -8.63
N LEU A 33 -7.13 -9.11 -7.52
CA LEU A 33 -5.83 -9.64 -7.10
C LEU A 33 -5.94 -11.07 -6.55
N TYR A 34 -7.09 -11.43 -5.99
CA TYR A 34 -7.36 -12.77 -5.47
C TYR A 34 -7.74 -13.74 -6.56
N MET A 35 -8.42 -13.27 -7.62
CA MET A 35 -8.97 -14.08 -8.70
C MET A 35 -8.05 -15.20 -9.20
N PRO A 36 -6.77 -14.96 -9.59
CA PRO A 36 -5.92 -16.05 -10.08
C PRO A 36 -5.67 -17.13 -9.03
N PHE A 37 -5.52 -16.76 -7.76
CA PHE A 37 -5.29 -17.70 -6.66
C PHE A 37 -6.58 -18.41 -6.22
N PHE A 38 -7.71 -17.71 -6.29
CA PHE A 38 -9.02 -18.29 -6.06
C PHE A 38 -9.34 -19.35 -7.12
N LEU A 39 -9.05 -19.10 -8.40
CA LEU A 39 -9.26 -20.07 -9.48
C LEU A 39 -8.34 -21.29 -9.33
N MET A 40 -7.08 -21.09 -8.93
CA MET A 40 -6.19 -22.21 -8.59
C MET A 40 -6.73 -23.05 -7.43
N ALA A 41 -7.27 -22.40 -6.38
CA ALA A 41 -7.91 -23.10 -5.27
C ALA A 41 -9.16 -23.87 -5.72
N HIS A 42 -9.99 -23.26 -6.57
CA HIS A 42 -11.22 -23.87 -7.07
C HIS A 42 -10.92 -25.11 -7.91
N GLY A 43 -9.96 -25.02 -8.83
CA GLY A 43 -9.49 -26.16 -9.61
C GLY A 43 -8.91 -27.27 -8.71
N TYR A 44 -8.09 -26.92 -7.73
CA TYR A 44 -7.57 -27.88 -6.76
C TYR A 44 -8.68 -28.56 -5.96
N ALA A 45 -9.67 -27.79 -5.50
CA ALA A 45 -10.78 -28.31 -4.74
C ALA A 45 -11.62 -29.32 -5.54
N ILE A 46 -11.87 -29.05 -6.83
CA ILE A 46 -12.58 -29.98 -7.72
C ILE A 46 -11.77 -31.28 -7.92
N ILE A 47 -10.47 -31.18 -8.19
CA ILE A 47 -9.63 -32.35 -8.51
C ILE A 47 -9.50 -33.31 -7.32
N PHE A 48 -9.44 -32.77 -6.11
CA PHE A 48 -9.22 -33.53 -4.88
C PHE A 48 -10.48 -33.65 -4.00
N ASP A 49 -11.67 -33.42 -4.57
CA ASP A 49 -12.98 -33.56 -3.92
C ASP A 49 -13.12 -32.80 -2.58
N TYR A 50 -12.55 -31.59 -2.52
CA TYR A 50 -12.81 -30.66 -1.43
C TYR A 50 -14.08 -29.85 -1.71
N ASN A 51 -14.74 -29.40 -0.64
CA ASN A 51 -15.90 -28.51 -0.75
C ASN A 51 -15.55 -27.23 -1.55
N THR A 52 -16.32 -26.95 -2.61
CA THR A 52 -16.09 -25.84 -3.55
C THR A 52 -16.82 -24.54 -3.15
N ASN A 53 -17.16 -24.38 -1.88
CA ASN A 53 -17.88 -23.22 -1.32
C ASN A 53 -17.04 -21.92 -1.15
N GLY A 54 -15.75 -21.92 -1.49
CA GLY A 54 -14.86 -20.76 -1.32
C GLY A 54 -14.21 -20.61 0.06
N PHE A 55 -14.54 -21.49 1.02
CA PHE A 55 -14.08 -21.40 2.41
C PHE A 55 -13.25 -22.61 2.89
N SER A 56 -13.23 -23.69 2.12
CA SER A 56 -12.46 -24.89 2.43
C SER A 56 -10.95 -24.63 2.45
N SER A 57 -10.18 -25.59 2.97
CA SER A 57 -8.73 -25.48 3.17
C SER A 57 -7.96 -24.98 1.93
N PRO A 58 -8.22 -25.48 0.69
CA PRO A 58 -7.54 -24.98 -0.50
C PRO A 58 -7.67 -23.46 -0.71
N TYR A 59 -8.86 -22.89 -0.56
CA TYR A 59 -9.08 -21.45 -0.72
C TYR A 59 -8.27 -20.64 0.28
N ARG A 60 -8.26 -21.06 1.55
CA ARG A 60 -7.45 -20.40 2.59
C ARG A 60 -5.98 -20.44 2.21
N PHE A 61 -5.45 -21.62 1.85
CA PHE A 61 -4.04 -21.79 1.50
C PHE A 61 -3.62 -20.91 0.31
N PHE A 62 -4.33 -20.98 -0.82
CA PHE A 62 -3.96 -20.21 -2.01
C PHE A 62 -4.12 -18.70 -1.80
N LEU A 63 -5.09 -18.24 -1.01
CA LEU A 63 -5.20 -16.83 -0.65
C LEU A 63 -4.04 -16.37 0.25
N LEU A 64 -3.58 -17.18 1.20
CA LEU A 64 -2.35 -16.91 1.96
C LEU A 64 -1.13 -16.81 1.01
N MET A 65 -1.01 -17.74 0.07
CA MET A 65 0.05 -17.73 -0.94
C MET A 65 -0.02 -16.50 -1.84
N SER A 66 -1.22 -16.00 -2.15
CA SER A 66 -1.40 -14.78 -2.94
C SER A 66 -0.74 -13.58 -2.24
N SER A 67 -0.91 -13.44 -0.93
CA SER A 67 -0.33 -12.34 -0.15
C SER A 67 1.20 -12.38 -0.21
N LEU A 68 1.80 -13.57 -0.04
CA LEU A 68 3.25 -13.77 -0.16
C LEU A 68 3.76 -13.49 -1.57
N PHE A 69 3.03 -13.97 -2.59
CA PHE A 69 3.38 -13.76 -3.99
C PHE A 69 3.42 -12.28 -4.35
N TYR A 70 2.34 -11.53 -4.08
CA TYR A 70 2.31 -10.10 -4.39
C TYR A 70 3.35 -9.33 -3.59
N TYR A 71 3.56 -9.69 -2.32
CA TYR A 71 4.60 -9.08 -1.51
C TYR A 71 6.01 -9.28 -2.10
N ALA A 72 6.33 -10.49 -2.55
CA ALA A 72 7.58 -10.80 -3.24
C ALA A 72 7.74 -10.02 -4.55
N ILE A 73 6.67 -9.92 -5.36
CA ILE A 73 6.65 -9.08 -6.57
C ILE A 73 6.96 -7.62 -6.21
N GLY A 74 6.38 -7.11 -5.13
CA GLY A 74 6.63 -5.76 -4.63
C GLY A 74 8.10 -5.52 -4.32
N LEU A 75 8.73 -6.41 -3.55
CA LEU A 75 10.16 -6.33 -3.22
C LEU A 75 11.05 -6.41 -4.46
N ILE A 76 10.72 -7.28 -5.42
CA ILE A 76 11.48 -7.44 -6.68
C ILE A 76 11.43 -6.15 -7.51
N TYR A 77 10.24 -5.57 -7.68
CA TYR A 77 10.09 -4.35 -8.48
C TYR A 77 10.64 -3.12 -7.75
N LEU A 78 10.52 -3.08 -6.43
CA LEU A 78 11.16 -2.05 -5.61
C LEU A 78 12.69 -2.10 -5.76
N ARG A 79 13.29 -3.29 -5.72
CA ARG A 79 14.71 -3.47 -6.04
C ARG A 79 15.05 -2.94 -7.43
N LYS A 80 14.30 -3.37 -8.46
CA LYS A 80 14.54 -2.92 -9.86
C LYS A 80 14.49 -1.40 -9.99
N PHE A 81 13.60 -0.75 -9.26
CA PHE A 81 13.51 0.70 -9.21
C PHE A 81 14.69 1.35 -8.47
N LEU A 82 15.02 0.87 -7.26
CA LEU A 82 16.10 1.45 -6.44
C LEU A 82 17.50 1.26 -7.07
N LYS A 83 17.72 0.21 -7.88
CA LYS A 83 18.98 -0.03 -8.60
C LYS A 83 19.38 1.11 -9.55
N ASN A 84 18.45 1.97 -9.94
CA ASN A 84 18.75 3.13 -10.79
C ASN A 84 19.47 4.26 -10.02
N TYR A 85 19.47 4.22 -8.68
CA TYR A 85 19.94 5.32 -7.83
C TYR A 85 20.90 4.90 -6.71
N PHE A 86 20.86 3.64 -6.27
CA PHE A 86 21.58 3.17 -5.09
C PHE A 86 22.44 1.93 -5.39
N LYS A 87 23.46 1.70 -4.56
CA LYS A 87 24.30 0.49 -4.62
C LYS A 87 23.58 -0.73 -4.04
N ASP A 88 23.88 -1.92 -4.56
CA ASP A 88 23.18 -3.16 -4.19
C ASP A 88 23.18 -3.45 -2.67
N LYS A 89 24.28 -3.17 -1.95
CA LYS A 89 24.33 -3.33 -0.48
C LYS A 89 23.31 -2.46 0.26
N ILE A 90 23.16 -1.19 -0.18
CA ILE A 90 22.19 -0.26 0.41
C ILE A 90 20.77 -0.72 0.10
N ILE A 91 20.52 -1.20 -1.12
CA ILE A 91 19.22 -1.70 -1.52
C ILE A 91 18.84 -2.93 -0.70
N ALA A 92 19.75 -3.90 -0.57
CA ALA A 92 19.51 -5.09 0.25
C ALA A 92 19.17 -4.72 1.70
N PHE A 93 19.93 -3.81 2.30
CA PHE A 93 19.67 -3.36 3.67
C PHE A 93 18.35 -2.58 3.81
N THR A 94 17.99 -1.77 2.81
CA THR A 94 16.70 -1.06 2.74
C THR A 94 15.53 -2.04 2.68
N LEU A 95 15.59 -3.02 1.78
CA LEU A 95 14.54 -4.01 1.61
C LEU A 95 14.40 -4.90 2.85
N LEU A 96 15.51 -5.31 3.46
CA LEU A 96 15.50 -6.07 4.72
C LEU A 96 14.86 -5.27 5.86
N SER A 97 15.23 -3.99 5.99
CA SER A 97 14.65 -3.08 6.99
C SER A 97 13.15 -2.93 6.83
N ILE A 98 12.66 -2.81 5.59
CA ILE A 98 11.22 -2.74 5.32
C ILE A 98 10.56 -4.08 5.61
N ALA A 99 11.17 -5.18 5.17
CA ALA A 99 10.54 -6.49 5.22
C ALA A 99 10.40 -7.07 6.62
N LEU A 100 11.40 -6.87 7.48
CA LEU A 100 11.42 -7.43 8.83
C LEU A 100 11.23 -6.37 9.91
N GLY A 101 11.55 -5.12 9.60
CA GLY A 101 11.55 -4.02 10.56
C GLY A 101 10.27 -3.19 10.57
N THR A 102 9.27 -3.59 9.79
CA THR A 102 7.98 -2.90 9.73
C THR A 102 6.83 -3.85 9.95
N ASN A 103 5.70 -3.30 10.36
CA ASN A 103 4.46 -4.03 10.56
C ASN A 103 3.94 -4.75 9.30
N ILE A 104 4.52 -4.53 8.11
CA ILE A 104 4.13 -5.23 6.87
C ILE A 104 4.19 -6.75 7.03
N ILE A 105 5.16 -7.30 7.77
CA ILE A 105 5.29 -8.74 7.99
C ILE A 105 4.05 -9.33 8.67
N PHE A 106 3.47 -8.61 9.62
CA PHE A 106 2.24 -9.00 10.30
C PHE A 106 1.06 -9.07 9.31
N TYR A 107 0.95 -8.11 8.39
CA TYR A 107 -0.13 -8.11 7.38
C TYR A 107 0.13 -9.04 6.20
N THR A 108 1.37 -9.46 5.99
CA THR A 108 1.70 -10.45 4.97
C THR A 108 1.52 -11.87 5.48
N ALA A 109 1.92 -12.17 6.73
CA ALA A 109 2.02 -13.54 7.25
C ALA A 109 0.99 -13.92 8.34
N VAL A 110 0.43 -12.95 9.09
CA VAL A 110 -0.51 -13.22 10.19
C VAL A 110 -1.94 -12.80 9.82
N ARG A 111 -2.12 -11.55 9.38
CA ARG A 111 -3.39 -11.04 8.83
C ARG A 111 -3.31 -10.90 7.32
N SER A 112 -2.84 -11.98 6.69
CA SER A 112 -2.85 -12.16 5.25
C SER A 112 -4.26 -11.96 4.69
N CYS A 113 -4.35 -11.57 3.42
CA CYS A 113 -5.61 -11.14 2.78
C CYS A 113 -6.16 -9.78 3.27
N MET A 114 -5.37 -8.99 4.01
CA MET A 114 -5.61 -7.54 4.04
C MET A 114 -5.00 -6.87 2.81
N SER A 115 -5.48 -5.68 2.46
CA SER A 115 -5.05 -4.99 1.23
C SER A 115 -3.57 -4.58 1.19
N HIS A 116 -2.91 -4.49 2.35
CA HIS A 116 -1.62 -3.80 2.50
C HIS A 116 -0.44 -4.44 1.75
N ALA A 117 -0.31 -5.77 1.76
CA ALA A 117 0.75 -6.46 1.02
C ALA A 117 0.60 -6.24 -0.50
N TYR A 118 -0.66 -6.26 -0.96
CA TYR A 118 -1.02 -6.04 -2.36
C TYR A 118 -0.79 -4.59 -2.78
N THR A 119 -1.25 -3.61 -2.00
CA THR A 119 -1.07 -2.19 -2.30
C THR A 119 0.39 -1.76 -2.22
N PHE A 120 1.19 -2.31 -1.29
CA PHE A 120 2.64 -2.13 -1.27
C PHE A 120 3.28 -2.58 -2.60
N SER A 121 2.88 -3.75 -3.10
CA SER A 121 3.34 -4.27 -4.39
C SER A 121 2.92 -3.41 -5.57
N LEU A 122 1.66 -2.98 -5.61
CA LEU A 122 1.15 -2.07 -6.63
C LEU A 122 1.89 -0.72 -6.61
N PHE A 123 2.23 -0.19 -5.43
CA PHE A 123 3.03 1.03 -5.28
C PHE A 123 4.45 0.83 -5.85
N ALA A 124 5.10 -0.29 -5.54
CA ALA A 124 6.43 -0.59 -6.06
C ALA A 124 6.45 -0.75 -7.59
N LEU A 125 5.45 -1.44 -8.15
CA LEU A 125 5.22 -1.55 -9.59
C LEU A 125 4.99 -0.17 -10.21
N PHE A 126 4.11 0.64 -9.61
CA PHE A 126 3.80 1.98 -10.07
C PHE A 126 5.04 2.87 -10.10
N LEU A 127 5.89 2.86 -9.06
CA LEU A 127 7.15 3.60 -9.04
C LEU A 127 8.11 3.16 -10.16
N TYR A 128 8.27 1.85 -10.35
CA TYR A 128 9.15 1.31 -11.40
C TYR A 128 8.67 1.69 -12.80
N PHE A 129 7.39 1.55 -13.09
CA PHE A 129 6.83 1.91 -14.39
C PHE A 129 6.76 3.43 -14.59
N SER A 130 6.51 4.20 -13.53
CA SER A 130 6.60 5.67 -13.54
C SER A 130 8.01 6.14 -13.92
N TYR A 131 9.06 5.52 -13.37
CA TYR A 131 10.44 5.79 -13.78
C TYR A 131 10.66 5.49 -15.26
N LYS A 132 10.22 4.32 -15.75
CA LYS A 132 10.37 3.95 -17.16
C LYS A 132 9.65 4.92 -18.08
N TRP A 133 8.43 5.30 -17.74
CA TRP A 133 7.61 6.19 -18.55
C TRP A 133 8.19 7.61 -18.59
N HIS A 134 8.66 8.15 -17.46
CA HIS A 134 9.32 9.47 -17.44
C HIS A 134 10.63 9.49 -18.21
N LYS A 135 11.34 8.36 -18.30
CA LYS A 135 12.57 8.25 -19.10
C LYS A 135 12.28 8.12 -20.60
N ASN A 136 11.31 7.27 -20.96
CA ASN A 136 10.91 7.06 -22.34
C ASN A 136 9.40 6.68 -22.41
N PRO A 137 8.50 7.66 -22.61
CA PRO A 137 7.08 7.41 -22.69
C PRO A 137 6.74 6.46 -23.85
N SER A 138 6.02 5.38 -23.57
CA SER A 138 5.57 4.42 -24.59
C SER A 138 4.16 3.94 -24.30
N ILE A 139 3.40 3.58 -25.33
CA ILE A 139 2.01 3.08 -25.22
C ILE A 139 1.89 1.98 -24.15
N LYS A 140 2.79 1.00 -24.17
CA LYS A 140 2.82 -0.09 -23.18
C LYS A 140 2.96 0.41 -21.74
N SER A 141 3.94 1.30 -21.49
CA SER A 141 4.14 1.83 -20.14
C SER A 141 3.00 2.76 -19.70
N THR A 142 2.41 3.50 -20.64
CA THR A 142 1.22 4.33 -20.44
C THR A 142 0.02 3.50 -19.96
N ILE A 143 -0.31 2.42 -20.68
CA ILE A 143 -1.40 1.52 -20.32
C ILE A 143 -1.14 0.89 -18.94
N ILE A 144 0.08 0.40 -18.69
CA ILE A 144 0.44 -0.21 -17.40
C ILE A 144 0.25 0.78 -16.24
N ILE A 145 0.69 2.04 -16.38
CA ILE A 145 0.51 3.05 -15.33
C ILE A 145 -0.96 3.35 -15.09
N GLY A 146 -1.76 3.51 -16.15
CA GLY A 146 -3.21 3.73 -16.03
C GLY A 146 -3.92 2.58 -15.34
N LEU A 147 -3.65 1.33 -15.75
CA LEU A 147 -4.19 0.13 -15.11
C LEU A 147 -3.77 0.03 -13.63
N LEU A 148 -2.49 0.32 -13.31
CA LEU A 148 -2.01 0.31 -11.93
C LEU A 148 -2.68 1.39 -11.09
N ALA A 149 -2.83 2.62 -11.59
CA ALA A 149 -3.54 3.69 -10.88
C ALA A 149 -5.02 3.35 -10.66
N GLY A 150 -5.66 2.76 -11.68
CA GLY A 150 -7.03 2.25 -11.60
C GLY A 150 -7.16 1.19 -10.51
N LEU A 151 -6.27 0.20 -10.50
CA LEU A 151 -6.30 -0.86 -9.50
C LEU A 151 -5.93 -0.38 -8.08
N ILE A 152 -4.96 0.52 -7.96
CA ILE A 152 -4.57 1.13 -6.68
C ILE A 152 -5.76 1.86 -6.05
N SER A 153 -6.44 2.71 -6.82
CA SER A 153 -7.62 3.45 -6.34
C SER A 153 -8.81 2.53 -6.10
N LEU A 154 -8.99 1.51 -6.93
CA LEU A 154 -10.07 0.54 -6.74
C LEU A 154 -9.85 -0.31 -5.49
N VAL A 155 -8.60 -0.61 -5.09
CA VAL A 155 -8.34 -1.27 -3.81
C VAL A 155 -8.60 -0.31 -2.64
N ARG A 156 -8.07 0.91 -2.72
CA ARG A 156 -8.23 1.97 -1.71
C ARG A 156 -8.21 3.35 -2.37
N PRO A 157 -9.33 4.10 -2.42
CA PRO A 157 -9.39 5.38 -3.12
C PRO A 157 -8.36 6.41 -2.63
N THR A 158 -8.08 6.45 -1.32
CA THR A 158 -7.05 7.33 -0.72
C THR A 158 -5.65 7.07 -1.28
N ASN A 159 -5.38 5.88 -1.78
CA ASN A 159 -4.05 5.51 -2.26
C ASN A 159 -3.75 6.11 -3.65
N LEU A 160 -4.75 6.70 -4.32
CA LEU A 160 -4.56 7.43 -5.56
C LEU A 160 -3.62 8.64 -5.39
N LEU A 161 -3.37 9.09 -4.15
CA LEU A 161 -2.35 10.09 -3.83
C LEU A 161 -0.96 9.76 -4.38
N ILE A 162 -0.64 8.49 -4.64
CA ILE A 162 0.64 8.13 -5.29
C ILE A 162 0.84 8.81 -6.66
N ILE A 163 -0.25 9.23 -7.33
CA ILE A 163 -0.16 10.02 -8.56
C ILE A 163 0.64 11.31 -8.34
N ILE A 164 0.68 11.88 -7.13
CA ILE A 164 1.52 13.04 -6.82
C ILE A 164 2.99 12.74 -7.12
N VAL A 165 3.46 11.53 -6.79
CA VAL A 165 4.84 11.11 -7.07
C VAL A 165 5.10 11.05 -8.58
N PHE A 166 4.13 10.60 -9.36
CA PHE A 166 4.19 10.57 -10.82
C PHE A 166 4.09 11.97 -11.45
N ALA A 167 3.09 12.76 -11.07
CA ALA A 167 2.80 14.06 -11.67
C ALA A 167 3.90 15.09 -11.37
N LEU A 168 4.44 15.08 -10.15
CA LEU A 168 5.48 16.02 -9.74
C LEU A 168 6.90 15.48 -9.99
N TRP A 169 7.06 14.38 -10.73
CA TRP A 169 8.38 13.79 -10.99
C TRP A 169 9.38 14.86 -11.43
N ASN A 170 10.59 14.89 -10.86
CA ASN A 170 11.63 15.87 -11.21
C ASN A 170 11.20 17.37 -11.12
N VAL A 171 10.18 17.71 -10.36
CA VAL A 171 9.81 19.11 -10.07
C VAL A 171 10.56 19.58 -8.83
N GLN A 172 11.32 20.68 -8.93
CA GLN A 172 12.08 21.25 -7.81
C GLN A 172 11.76 22.73 -7.54
N SER A 173 11.13 23.41 -8.49
CA SER A 173 10.69 24.80 -8.38
C SER A 173 9.28 25.01 -8.96
N PHE A 174 8.72 26.20 -8.78
CA PHE A 174 7.46 26.59 -9.42
C PHE A 174 7.59 26.65 -10.96
N THR A 175 8.76 27.06 -11.47
CA THR A 175 9.03 27.06 -12.92
C THR A 175 9.08 25.64 -13.50
N ASP A 176 9.67 24.68 -12.77
CA ASP A 176 9.63 23.27 -13.18
C ASP A 176 8.20 22.73 -13.21
N PHE A 177 7.35 23.18 -12.27
CA PHE A 177 5.95 22.77 -12.20
C PHE A 177 5.17 23.25 -13.43
N THR A 178 5.32 24.51 -13.85
CA THR A 178 4.64 25.01 -15.06
C THR A 178 5.16 24.30 -16.32
N HIS A 179 6.47 24.06 -16.43
CA HIS A 179 7.04 23.26 -17.51
C HIS A 179 6.51 21.82 -17.52
N ARG A 180 6.32 21.22 -16.34
CA ARG A 180 5.76 19.87 -16.19
C ARG A 180 4.31 19.81 -16.66
N ILE A 181 3.48 20.82 -16.37
CA ILE A 181 2.11 20.92 -16.90
C ILE A 181 2.13 20.98 -18.43
N VAL A 182 2.91 21.89 -19.01
CA VAL A 182 3.02 22.03 -20.48
C VAL A 182 3.50 20.73 -21.12
N TRP A 183 4.44 20.02 -20.48
CA TRP A 183 4.93 18.74 -20.96
C TRP A 183 3.85 17.66 -20.99
N PHE A 184 2.98 17.60 -19.97
CA PHE A 184 1.83 16.68 -19.97
C PHE A 184 0.78 17.04 -21.03
N VAL A 185 0.50 18.34 -21.21
CA VAL A 185 -0.42 18.81 -22.27
C VAL A 185 0.10 18.41 -23.66
N LYS A 186 1.41 18.56 -23.91
CA LYS A 186 2.04 18.08 -25.16
C LYS A 186 1.97 16.56 -25.35
N LYS A 187 1.71 15.79 -24.29
CA LYS A 187 1.55 14.34 -24.31
C LYS A 187 0.10 13.91 -24.09
N TYR A 188 -0.87 14.78 -24.37
CA TYR A 188 -2.30 14.51 -24.13
C TYR A 188 -2.81 13.16 -24.66
N PRO A 189 -2.38 12.60 -25.83
CA PRO A 189 -2.90 11.31 -26.27
C PRO A 189 -2.50 10.18 -25.33
N LEU A 190 -1.30 10.25 -24.76
CA LEU A 190 -0.85 9.28 -23.76
C LEU A 190 -1.61 9.46 -22.45
N ILE A 191 -1.93 10.69 -22.06
CA ILE A 191 -2.69 10.96 -20.84
C ILE A 191 -4.14 10.48 -20.97
N ILE A 192 -4.78 10.70 -22.12
CA ILE A 192 -6.11 10.15 -22.42
C ILE A 192 -6.05 8.61 -22.35
N LEU A 193 -5.02 7.99 -22.92
CA LEU A 193 -4.85 6.54 -22.84
C LEU A 193 -4.64 6.03 -21.40
N MET A 194 -3.93 6.78 -20.54
CA MET A 194 -3.85 6.46 -19.10
C MET A 194 -5.22 6.51 -18.44
N ILE A 195 -6.02 7.53 -18.75
CA ILE A 195 -7.37 7.72 -18.19
C ILE A 195 -8.30 6.59 -18.65
N ILE A 196 -8.29 6.24 -19.93
CA ILE A 196 -9.09 5.11 -20.46
C ILE A 196 -8.68 3.81 -19.76
N SER A 197 -7.38 3.56 -19.62
CA SER A 197 -6.87 2.36 -18.94
C SER A 197 -7.26 2.35 -17.45
N PHE A 198 -7.24 3.50 -16.78
CA PHE A 198 -7.71 3.65 -15.41
C PHE A 198 -9.20 3.30 -15.29
N LEU A 199 -10.03 3.87 -16.17
CA LEU A 199 -11.48 3.68 -16.16
C LEU A 199 -11.85 2.23 -16.46
N LEU A 200 -11.12 1.54 -17.35
CA LEU A 200 -11.32 0.13 -17.66
C LEU A 200 -11.34 -0.75 -16.39
N VAL A 201 -10.44 -0.48 -15.44
CA VAL A 201 -10.38 -1.22 -14.17
C VAL A 201 -11.59 -0.93 -13.29
N TRP A 202 -12.15 0.27 -13.37
CA TRP A 202 -13.31 0.69 -12.57
C TRP A 202 -14.65 0.22 -13.15
N ILE A 203 -14.75 -0.09 -14.44
CA ILE A 203 -16.01 -0.49 -15.09
C ILE A 203 -16.74 -1.59 -14.29
N PRO A 204 -16.11 -2.71 -13.88
CA PRO A 204 -16.82 -3.76 -13.15
C PRO A 204 -17.36 -3.29 -11.79
N GLN A 205 -16.67 -2.38 -11.10
CA GLN A 205 -17.14 -1.78 -9.86
C GLN A 205 -18.34 -0.87 -10.07
N LEU A 206 -18.32 -0.07 -11.13
CA LEU A 206 -19.41 0.84 -11.50
C LEU A 206 -20.67 0.05 -11.89
N LEU A 207 -20.51 -1.05 -12.63
CA LEU A 207 -21.62 -1.97 -12.96
C LEU A 207 -22.18 -2.66 -11.72
N TYR A 208 -21.33 -3.08 -10.78
CA TYR A 208 -21.77 -3.65 -9.51
C TYR A 208 -22.61 -2.65 -8.68
N TRP A 209 -22.17 -1.40 -8.58
CA TRP A 209 -22.98 -0.38 -7.91
C TRP A 209 -24.29 -0.11 -8.66
N LYS A 210 -24.24 0.02 -9.99
CA LYS A 210 -25.44 0.26 -10.80
C LYS A 210 -26.50 -0.83 -10.64
N THR A 211 -26.08 -2.09 -10.55
CA THR A 211 -27.00 -3.24 -10.40
C THR A 211 -27.59 -3.36 -8.99
N ILE A 212 -26.84 -3.01 -7.94
CA ILE A 212 -27.26 -3.21 -6.55
C ILE A 212 -27.94 -1.98 -5.92
N SER A 213 -27.45 -0.77 -6.19
CA SER A 213 -28.03 0.48 -5.67
C SER A 213 -28.86 1.24 -6.71
N GLY A 214 -28.65 0.98 -7.99
CA GLY A 214 -29.22 1.77 -9.08
C GLY A 214 -28.38 2.99 -9.48
N ASP A 215 -27.28 3.25 -8.78
CA ASP A 215 -26.42 4.43 -8.96
C ASP A 215 -25.03 4.02 -9.47
N TRP A 216 -24.44 4.87 -10.30
CA TRP A 216 -23.07 4.64 -10.81
C TRP A 216 -21.99 4.87 -9.76
N PHE A 217 -22.26 5.73 -8.77
CA PHE A 217 -21.38 5.99 -7.63
C PHE A 217 -22.17 5.81 -6.35
N PHE A 218 -21.69 4.95 -5.46
CA PHE A 218 -22.37 4.64 -4.20
C PHE A 218 -21.41 4.67 -3.02
N TYR A 219 -21.76 5.44 -1.98
CA TYR A 219 -20.95 5.54 -0.77
C TYR A 219 -21.27 4.40 0.20
N SER A 220 -20.52 3.30 0.07
CA SER A 220 -20.73 2.07 0.85
C SER A 220 -20.26 2.14 2.31
N TYR A 221 -19.68 3.26 2.72
CA TYR A 221 -19.15 3.50 4.07
C TYR A 221 -20.18 4.12 5.03
N GLN A 222 -21.41 4.39 4.56
CA GLN A 222 -22.53 4.89 5.38
C GLN A 222 -22.15 6.18 6.14
N ASP A 223 -22.19 6.17 7.47
CA ASP A 223 -21.93 7.35 8.32
C ASP A 223 -20.44 7.59 8.59
N GLU A 224 -19.56 6.72 8.08
CA GLU A 224 -18.11 6.90 8.23
C GLU A 224 -17.61 7.99 7.29
N GLY A 225 -16.63 8.79 7.72
CA GLY A 225 -16.12 9.89 6.89
C GLY A 225 -14.78 10.45 7.34
N PHE A 226 -14.42 11.60 6.77
CA PHE A 226 -13.20 12.34 7.11
C PHE A 226 -13.51 13.55 8.00
N PHE A 227 -12.73 13.71 9.07
CA PHE A 227 -12.67 14.88 9.93
C PHE A 227 -11.44 15.73 9.59
N PHE A 228 -11.47 16.38 8.43
CA PHE A 228 -10.35 17.19 7.94
C PHE A 228 -9.99 18.38 8.85
N THR A 229 -10.94 18.91 9.59
CA THR A 229 -10.71 20.02 10.55
C THR A 229 -10.09 19.55 11.87
N SER A 230 -10.06 18.24 12.14
CA SER A 230 -9.55 17.69 13.40
C SER A 230 -8.78 16.39 13.17
N PRO A 231 -7.70 16.41 12.37
CA PRO A 231 -6.92 15.22 12.08
C PRO A 231 -6.15 14.77 13.33
N ALA A 232 -6.17 13.47 13.61
CA ALA A 232 -5.53 12.90 14.80
C ALA A 232 -4.01 12.69 14.58
N ILE A 233 -3.28 13.71 14.11
CA ILE A 233 -1.90 13.57 13.63
C ILE A 233 -0.96 13.03 14.73
N ILE A 234 -0.89 13.71 15.87
CA ILE A 234 0.02 13.32 16.97
C ILE A 234 -0.32 11.92 17.50
N LYS A 235 -1.62 11.66 17.70
CA LYS A 235 -2.10 10.36 18.18
C LYS A 235 -1.82 9.23 17.17
N GLY A 236 -1.99 9.51 15.89
CA GLY A 236 -1.77 8.56 14.81
C GLY A 236 -0.30 8.27 14.50
N LEU A 237 0.60 9.20 14.80
CA LEU A 237 2.04 9.02 14.63
C LEU A 237 2.69 8.38 15.87
N PHE A 238 2.32 8.82 17.08
CA PHE A 238 3.04 8.48 18.32
C PHE A 238 2.19 7.87 19.42
N GLY A 239 0.86 7.79 19.27
CA GLY A 239 -0.02 7.31 20.33
C GLY A 239 0.07 5.80 20.56
N PHE A 240 -0.09 5.37 21.82
CA PHE A 240 -0.07 3.95 22.21
C PHE A 240 -1.17 3.12 21.53
N ARG A 241 -2.30 3.72 21.17
CA ARG A 241 -3.43 3.02 20.54
C ARG A 241 -3.03 2.28 19.28
N ASN A 242 -2.42 2.98 18.33
CA ASN A 242 -1.91 2.37 17.10
C ASN A 242 -0.94 3.30 16.35
N GLY A 243 -0.07 4.02 17.07
CA GLY A 243 0.83 5.02 16.50
C GLY A 243 1.80 4.44 15.46
N TRP A 244 1.90 5.07 14.30
CA TRP A 244 2.72 4.57 13.19
C TRP A 244 4.20 4.45 13.56
N LEU A 245 4.80 5.55 14.04
CA LEU A 245 6.24 5.63 14.33
C LEU A 245 6.59 4.93 15.66
N LEU A 246 5.62 4.78 16.56
CA LEU A 246 5.80 4.02 17.81
C LEU A 246 6.01 2.52 17.53
N TYR A 247 5.20 1.95 16.66
CA TYR A 247 5.23 0.51 16.34
C TYR A 247 6.06 0.19 15.08
N THR A 248 6.41 1.19 14.28
CA THR A 248 7.29 1.07 13.11
C THR A 248 8.42 2.12 13.15
N PRO A 249 9.28 2.09 14.18
CA PRO A 249 10.30 3.12 14.41
C PRO A 249 11.37 3.21 13.30
N ILE A 250 11.58 2.15 12.51
CA ILE A 250 12.48 2.20 11.34
C ILE A 250 12.06 3.28 10.33
N MET A 251 10.78 3.63 10.27
CA MET A 251 10.31 4.70 9.38
C MET A 251 10.77 6.09 9.81
N ILE A 252 11.23 6.27 11.06
CA ILE A 252 11.90 7.52 11.48
C ILE A 252 13.15 7.75 10.61
N PHE A 253 13.93 6.70 10.30
CA PHE A 253 15.08 6.83 9.41
C PHE A 253 14.69 7.20 7.99
N ALA A 254 13.53 6.74 7.51
CA ALA A 254 13.00 7.17 6.22
C ALA A 254 12.62 8.65 6.22
N LEU A 255 11.99 9.15 7.29
CA LEU A 255 11.64 10.57 7.43
C LEU A 255 12.90 11.45 7.52
N VAL A 256 13.90 11.07 8.32
CA VAL A 256 15.21 11.75 8.37
C VAL A 256 15.91 11.68 7.00
N GLY A 257 15.73 10.58 6.27
CA GLY A 257 16.22 10.38 4.91
C GLY A 257 15.77 11.42 3.90
N LEU A 258 14.63 12.09 4.14
CA LEU A 258 14.13 13.16 3.27
C LEU A 258 15.15 14.32 3.14
N PHE A 259 15.88 14.64 4.22
CA PHE A 259 16.91 15.68 4.21
C PHE A 259 18.13 15.32 3.34
N PHE A 260 18.29 14.03 3.01
CA PHE A 260 19.37 13.50 2.18
C PHE A 260 19.00 13.29 0.71
N LEU A 261 17.76 13.62 0.30
CA LEU A 261 17.34 13.66 -1.11
C LEU A 261 17.96 14.88 -1.83
N ARG A 262 19.28 14.85 -2.04
CA ARG A 262 20.09 15.91 -2.66
C ARG A 262 20.75 15.41 -3.96
N LYS A 263 21.27 16.33 -4.76
CA LYS A 263 21.98 16.02 -6.02
C LYS A 263 21.11 15.15 -6.93
N LYS A 264 21.60 13.98 -7.40
CA LYS A 264 20.86 13.05 -8.25
C LYS A 264 19.52 12.58 -7.67
N LEU A 265 19.31 12.69 -6.36
CA LEU A 265 18.06 12.31 -5.67
C LEU A 265 17.09 13.49 -5.49
N SER A 266 17.46 14.74 -5.83
CA SER A 266 16.56 15.89 -5.64
C SER A 266 15.29 15.79 -6.49
N ILE A 267 15.32 15.00 -7.57
CA ILE A 267 14.17 14.65 -8.40
C ILE A 267 12.99 14.07 -7.61
N PHE A 268 13.27 13.49 -6.43
CA PHE A 268 12.30 12.86 -5.56
C PHE A 268 11.89 13.71 -4.36
N ARG A 269 12.56 14.84 -4.12
CA ARG A 269 12.37 15.61 -2.89
C ARG A 269 10.95 16.16 -2.78
N VAL A 270 10.55 17.03 -3.71
CA VAL A 270 9.22 17.65 -3.69
C VAL A 270 8.10 16.59 -3.79
N PRO A 271 8.19 15.59 -4.70
CA PRO A 271 7.10 14.63 -4.85
C PRO A 271 6.90 13.75 -3.62
N ILE A 272 7.98 13.26 -3.01
CA ILE A 272 7.88 12.41 -1.81
C ILE A 272 7.45 13.22 -0.60
N ILE A 273 7.95 14.44 -0.41
CA ILE A 273 7.51 15.31 0.70
C ILE A 273 6.01 15.63 0.55
N GLY A 274 5.58 16.08 -0.63
CA GLY A 274 4.18 16.38 -0.92
C GLY A 274 3.27 15.17 -0.71
N PHE A 275 3.65 14.01 -1.25
CA PHE A 275 2.96 12.74 -1.01
C PHE A 275 2.89 12.42 0.48
N THR A 276 4.01 12.47 1.21
CA THR A 276 4.09 12.06 2.62
C THR A 276 3.21 12.96 3.50
N ILE A 277 3.28 14.28 3.32
CA ILE A 277 2.46 15.24 4.09
C ILE A 277 0.98 15.02 3.82
N LEU A 278 0.57 14.97 2.56
CA LEU A 278 -0.83 14.78 2.19
C LEU A 278 -1.36 13.41 2.61
N ASN A 279 -0.54 12.37 2.50
CA ASN A 279 -0.91 11.02 2.91
C ASN A 279 -1.08 10.93 4.43
N ILE A 280 -0.18 11.52 5.23
CA ILE A 280 -0.34 11.62 6.70
C ILE A 280 -1.64 12.36 7.04
N TYR A 281 -1.89 13.50 6.40
CA TYR A 281 -3.07 14.30 6.65
C TYR A 281 -4.36 13.53 6.32
N ILE A 282 -4.47 12.94 5.13
CA ILE A 282 -5.67 12.23 4.70
C ILE A 282 -5.92 10.98 5.55
N ILE A 283 -4.90 10.16 5.79
CA ILE A 283 -5.02 8.94 6.60
C ILE A 283 -5.47 9.29 8.02
N LEU A 284 -4.86 10.31 8.64
CA LEU A 284 -5.17 10.67 10.03
C LEU A 284 -6.39 11.57 10.18
N SER A 285 -6.99 12.00 9.06
CA SER A 285 -8.32 12.64 9.02
C SER A 285 -9.47 11.62 8.98
N TRP A 286 -9.21 10.34 8.69
CA TRP A 286 -10.27 9.34 8.65
C TRP A 286 -10.88 9.11 10.05
N TRP A 287 -12.19 8.90 10.13
CA TRP A 287 -12.93 8.76 11.41
C TRP A 287 -12.27 7.80 12.39
N CYS A 288 -11.78 6.66 11.88
CA CYS A 288 -11.00 5.70 12.64
C CYS A 288 -9.52 5.82 12.28
N TRP A 289 -8.88 6.93 12.67
CA TRP A 289 -7.45 7.20 12.44
C TRP A 289 -6.50 6.09 12.95
N TRP A 290 -6.97 5.25 13.88
CA TRP A 290 -6.23 4.10 14.41
C TRP A 290 -6.39 2.83 13.57
N TYR A 291 -7.28 2.79 12.57
CA TYR A 291 -7.47 1.70 11.60
C TYR A 291 -7.45 0.28 12.20
N ASN A 292 -7.96 0.08 13.42
CA ASN A 292 -8.05 -1.19 14.18
C ASN A 292 -7.00 -2.26 13.76
N GLY A 293 -5.75 -2.13 14.24
CA GLY A 293 -4.63 -2.92 13.72
C GLY A 293 -3.37 -2.88 14.58
N TYR A 294 -2.22 -3.03 13.93
CA TYR A 294 -0.85 -2.94 14.44
C TYR A 294 -0.04 -1.97 13.58
N GLY A 295 0.58 -0.96 14.20
CA GLY A 295 1.42 0.07 13.61
C GLY A 295 0.81 0.95 12.53
N ASN A 296 -0.45 1.34 12.68
CA ASN A 296 -1.22 2.15 11.72
C ASN A 296 -1.07 1.65 10.26
N ARG A 297 -1.78 0.56 9.96
CA ARG A 297 -1.63 -0.19 8.70
C ARG A 297 -1.83 0.62 7.42
N ALA A 298 -2.57 1.72 7.48
CA ALA A 298 -2.81 2.58 6.33
C ALA A 298 -1.51 3.19 5.75
N PHE A 299 -0.41 3.23 6.51
CA PHE A 299 0.88 3.71 6.02
C PHE A 299 1.70 2.66 5.26
N ILE A 300 1.32 1.38 5.29
CA ILE A 300 2.18 0.28 4.79
C ILE A 300 2.49 0.41 3.30
N GLU A 301 1.50 0.73 2.47
CA GLU A 301 1.71 1.01 1.04
C GLU A 301 2.77 2.09 0.80
N SER A 302 2.84 3.10 1.67
CA SER A 302 3.80 4.21 1.55
C SER A 302 5.24 3.78 1.75
N TYR A 303 5.51 2.59 2.31
CA TYR A 303 6.86 2.08 2.50
C TYR A 303 7.61 1.89 1.18
N SER A 304 6.89 1.61 0.08
CA SER A 304 7.47 1.58 -1.27
C SER A 304 7.99 2.96 -1.70
N VAL A 305 7.30 4.04 -1.36
CA VAL A 305 7.75 5.41 -1.67
C VAL A 305 8.86 5.83 -0.70
N LEU A 306 8.66 5.58 0.60
CA LEU A 306 9.60 5.92 1.66
C LEU A 306 10.89 5.07 1.65
N SER A 307 10.96 4.00 0.85
CA SER A 307 12.21 3.28 0.64
C SER A 307 13.29 4.15 -0.01
N ILE A 308 12.89 5.15 -0.80
CA ILE A 308 13.82 6.07 -1.47
C ILE A 308 14.60 6.92 -0.46
N PRO A 309 13.95 7.70 0.43
CA PRO A 309 14.66 8.43 1.46
C PRO A 309 15.31 7.50 2.50
N LEU A 310 14.76 6.33 2.80
CA LEU A 310 15.43 5.35 3.66
C LEU A 310 16.77 4.89 3.05
N ALA A 311 16.80 4.57 1.76
CA ALA A 311 18.04 4.23 1.05
C ALA A 311 19.01 5.42 0.99
N ALA A 312 18.51 6.65 0.88
CA ALA A 312 19.33 7.87 0.95
C ALA A 312 19.97 8.05 2.33
N PHE A 313 19.22 7.80 3.41
CA PHE A 313 19.72 7.77 4.77
C PHE A 313 20.84 6.74 4.93
N TYR A 314 20.59 5.49 4.52
CA TYR A 314 21.60 4.43 4.58
C TYR A 314 22.84 4.73 3.73
N THR A 315 22.67 5.36 2.58
CA THR A 315 23.79 5.83 1.75
C THR A 315 24.63 6.86 2.50
N ARG A 316 24.00 7.83 3.17
CA ARG A 316 24.71 8.89 3.89
C ARG A 316 25.53 8.34 5.06
N ILE A 317 24.94 7.47 5.88
CA ILE A 317 25.64 6.89 7.04
C ILE A 317 26.74 5.92 6.62
N SER A 318 26.61 5.25 5.46
CA SER A 318 27.58 4.30 4.92
C SER A 318 28.95 4.91 4.65
N GLN A 319 29.03 6.24 4.60
CA GLN A 319 30.27 6.99 4.42
C GLN A 319 31.17 6.97 5.68
N LYS A 320 30.59 6.69 6.86
CA LYS A 320 31.34 6.57 8.12
C LYS A 320 31.15 5.16 8.69
N ARG A 321 32.23 4.37 8.75
CA ARG A 321 32.18 2.94 9.15
C ARG A 321 31.55 2.76 10.54
N TRP A 322 31.98 3.53 11.54
CA TRP A 322 31.45 3.42 12.91
C TRP A 322 29.94 3.69 12.96
N LEU A 323 29.46 4.73 12.25
CA LEU A 323 28.05 5.07 12.20
C LEU A 323 27.23 4.00 11.47
N SER A 324 27.82 3.39 10.44
CA SER A 324 27.20 2.27 9.71
C SER A 324 26.99 1.06 10.62
N VAL A 325 28.00 0.70 11.41
CA VAL A 325 27.93 -0.41 12.38
C VAL A 325 26.90 -0.11 13.46
N LEU A 326 26.93 1.11 14.03
CA LEU A 326 25.98 1.54 15.03
C LEU A 326 24.53 1.45 14.53
N ILE A 327 24.24 2.04 13.36
CA ILE A 327 22.89 2.00 12.79
C ILE A 327 22.48 0.59 12.40
N ALA A 328 23.40 -0.25 11.90
CA ALA A 328 23.10 -1.65 11.63
C ALA A 328 22.68 -2.39 12.91
N GLY A 329 23.36 -2.15 14.03
CA GLY A 329 22.98 -2.66 15.35
C GLY A 329 21.60 -2.17 15.80
N ILE A 330 21.33 -0.87 15.66
CA ILE A 330 20.01 -0.30 15.99
C ILE A 330 18.91 -0.92 15.12
N VAL A 331 19.12 -1.03 13.80
CA VAL A 331 18.15 -1.65 12.89
C VAL A 331 17.89 -3.10 13.28
N LEU A 332 18.91 -3.86 13.67
CA LEU A 332 18.75 -5.24 14.14
C LEU A 332 17.89 -5.30 15.42
N ILE A 333 18.11 -4.40 16.37
CA ILE A 333 17.28 -4.29 17.58
C ILE A 333 15.83 -3.95 17.21
N LEU A 334 15.61 -2.99 16.31
CA LEU A 334 14.27 -2.59 15.88
C LEU A 334 13.54 -3.71 15.11
N ILE A 335 14.26 -4.48 14.28
CA ILE A 335 13.72 -5.68 13.64
C ILE A 335 13.31 -6.71 14.69
N SER A 336 14.18 -6.97 15.67
CA SER A 336 13.90 -7.92 16.75
C SER A 336 12.67 -7.49 17.57
N LEU A 337 12.56 -6.20 17.87
CA LEU A 337 11.40 -5.61 18.53
C LEU A 337 10.13 -5.78 17.70
N ASN A 338 10.18 -5.54 16.38
CA ASN A 338 9.01 -5.71 15.51
C ASN A 338 8.54 -7.16 15.47
N ILE A 339 9.46 -8.12 15.34
CA ILE A 339 9.15 -9.55 15.35
C ILE A 339 8.52 -9.95 16.69
N PHE A 340 9.07 -9.46 17.80
CA PHE A 340 8.53 -9.70 19.14
C PHE A 340 7.11 -9.13 19.30
N GLN A 341 6.88 -7.88 18.89
CA GLN A 341 5.55 -7.26 18.91
C GLN A 341 4.56 -7.98 17.98
N THR A 342 5.01 -8.44 16.81
CA THR A 342 4.22 -9.26 15.88
C THR A 342 3.77 -10.55 16.56
N TYR A 343 4.66 -11.21 17.30
CA TYR A 343 4.32 -12.39 18.11
C TYR A 343 3.31 -12.06 19.20
N GLN A 344 3.54 -11.01 20.00
CA GLN A 344 2.61 -10.54 21.03
C GLN A 344 1.22 -10.27 20.46
N ARG A 345 1.17 -9.66 19.27
CA ARG A 345 -0.08 -9.36 18.57
C ARG A 345 -0.79 -10.61 18.09
N LYS A 346 -0.06 -11.59 17.55
CA LYS A 346 -0.62 -12.88 17.16
C LYS A 346 -1.20 -13.64 18.36
N LYS A 347 -0.58 -13.50 19.54
CA LYS A 347 -1.05 -14.11 20.80
C LYS A 347 -2.14 -13.32 21.53
N GLY A 348 -2.54 -12.14 21.02
CA GLY A 348 -3.57 -11.31 21.65
C GLY A 348 -3.11 -10.56 22.90
N ILE A 349 -1.81 -10.51 23.19
CA ILE A 349 -1.24 -9.82 24.37
C ILE A 349 -1.39 -8.29 24.21
N MET A 350 -1.23 -7.79 22.99
CA MET A 350 -1.44 -6.38 22.67
C MET A 350 -2.85 -6.18 22.10
N SER A 351 -3.63 -5.25 22.66
CA SER A 351 -4.96 -4.89 22.15
C SER A 351 -4.89 -4.19 20.78
N SER A 352 -5.96 -4.34 19.99
CA SER A 352 -6.08 -3.78 18.64
C SER A 352 -6.64 -2.36 18.58
N ASP A 353 -7.31 -1.95 19.63
CA ASP A 353 -8.15 -0.77 19.64
C ASP A 353 -8.17 -0.01 20.95
N SER A 354 -7.66 -0.56 22.06
CA SER A 354 -7.91 -0.02 23.40
C SER A 354 -6.62 0.29 24.19
N MET A 355 -5.46 0.22 23.55
CA MET A 355 -4.20 0.62 24.17
C MET A 355 -4.21 2.13 24.43
N THR A 356 -4.17 2.54 25.70
CA THR A 356 -4.21 3.95 26.11
C THR A 356 -2.93 4.42 26.81
N LYS A 357 -2.09 3.49 27.28
CA LYS A 357 -0.78 3.70 27.91
C LYS A 357 0.17 2.57 27.55
#